data_AF-A0A0F9LCR1-F1
#
_entry.id   AF-A0A0F9LCR1-F1
#
_cell.length_a   1.000
_cell.length_b   1.000
_cell.length_c   1.000
_cell.angle_alpha   90.00
_cell.angle_beta   90.00
_cell.angle_gamma   90.00
#
_symmetry.space_group_name_H-M   'P 1'
#
loop_
_entity.id
_entity.type
_entity.pdbx_description
1 polymer ?
#
loop_
_entity_poly.entity_id
_entity_poly.type
_entity_poly.pdbx_seq_one_letter_code
_entity_poly.pdbx_strand_id
1 'polypeptide(L)' 'RDPAKFLLVLPWHFRDSIIERERGRWPSGTQLIFPLPEVESYEL' A
#
# COMPACT_ATOMS: atom_id res chain seq x y z
N ARG A 1 -16.44 12.49 8.25
CA ARG A 1 -16.04 11.43 7.30
C ARG A 1 -14.63 11.05 7.69
N ASP A 2 -14.43 9.84 8.21
CA ASP A 2 -13.09 9.38 8.61
C ASP A 2 -12.21 9.31 7.36
N PRO A 3 -11.07 10.02 7.27
CA PRO A 3 -10.23 9.97 6.09
C PRO A 3 -9.61 8.57 6.00
N ALA A 4 -10.13 7.74 5.10
CA ALA A 4 -9.46 6.51 4.69
C ALA A 4 -7.99 6.83 4.38
N LYS A 5 -7.07 6.22 5.12
CA LYS A 5 -5.64 6.50 5.01
C LYS A 5 -5.04 5.53 3.99
N PHE A 6 -4.67 6.06 2.84
CA PHE A 6 -3.92 5.32 1.83
C PHE A 6 -2.43 5.51 2.06
N LEU A 7 -1.69 4.41 2.09
CA LEU A 7 -0.24 4.41 2.22
C LEU A 7 0.36 3.77 0.97
N LEU A 8 1.12 4.55 0.21
CA LEU A 8 1.87 4.06 -0.93
C LEU A 8 3.12 3.32 -0.43
N VAL A 9 3.27 2.07 -0.80
CA VAL A 9 4.38 1.20 -0.39
C VAL A 9 5.27 0.92 -1.58
N LEU A 10 6.33 1.72 -1.69
CA LEU A 10 7.35 1.64 -2.73
C LEU A 10 8.22 0.37 -2.69
N PRO A 11 8.62 -0.18 -1.52
CA PRO A 11 9.40 -1.42 -1.47
C PRO A 11 8.51 -2.65 -1.64
N TRP A 12 7.91 -2.80 -2.83
CA TRP A 12 6.95 -3.85 -3.18
C TRP A 12 7.50 -5.27 -3.06
N HIS A 13 8.81 -5.45 -3.24
CA HIS A 13 9.50 -6.73 -3.13
C HIS A 13 9.26 -7.40 -1.76
N PHE A 14 9.05 -6.59 -0.71
CA PHE A 14 8.85 -7.07 0.66
C PHE A 14 7.39 -7.05 1.10
N ARG A 15 6.45 -7.06 0.15
CA ARG A 15 5.00 -6.96 0.39
C ARG A 15 4.53 -7.79 1.57
N ASP A 16 4.85 -9.08 1.58
CA ASP A 16 4.33 -10.02 2.57
C ASP A 16 4.87 -9.71 3.98
N SER A 17 6.16 -9.41 4.08
CA SER A 17 6.79 -9.00 5.34
C SER A 17 6.24 -7.67 5.86
N ILE A 18 5.93 -6.73 4.97
CA ILE A 18 5.34 -5.44 5.33
C ILE A 18 3.90 -5.63 5.82
N ILE A 19 3.09 -6.41 5.11
CA ILE A 19 1.70 -6.69 5.50
C ILE A 19 1.65 -7.35 6.89
N GLU A 20 2.47 -8.37 7.12
CA GLU A 20 2.47 -9.09 8.39
C GLU A 20 2.90 -8.19 9.55
N ARG A 21 3.93 -7.36 9.36
CA ARG A 21 4.39 -6.41 10.38
C ARG A 21 3.36 -5.32 10.70
N GLU A 22 2.55 -4.90 9.72
CA GLU A 22 1.62 -3.78 9.86
C GLU A 22 0.20 -4.19 10.29
N ARG A 23 -0.10 -5.50 10.31
CA ARG A 23 -1.44 -6.10 10.52
C ARG A 23 -2.17 -5.70 11.82
N GLY A 24 -1.47 -5.14 12.80
CA GLY A 24 -2.05 -4.67 14.07
C GLY A 24 -1.71 -3.23 14.43
N ARG A 25 -1.02 -2.48 13.56
CA ARG A 25 -0.49 -1.14 13.89
C ARG A 25 -1.41 0.00 13.47
N TRP A 26 -2.30 -0.23 12.52
CA TRP A 26 -3.11 0.82 11.92
C TRP A 26 -4.57 0.75 12.35
N PRO A 27 -5.23 1.91 12.50
CA PRO A 27 -6.67 1.96 12.70
C PRO A 27 -7.39 1.34 11.49
N SER A 28 -8.57 0.78 11.77
CA SER A 28 -9.47 0.23 10.74
C SER A 28 -9.67 1.24 9.61
N GLY A 29 -9.53 0.81 8.35
CA GLY A 29 -9.67 1.68 7.19
C GLY A 29 -8.37 2.23 6.61
N THR A 30 -7.21 1.79 7.12
CA THR A 30 -5.91 2.05 6.47
C THR A 30 -5.65 1.03 5.37
N GLN A 31 -5.29 1.50 4.17
CA GLN A 31 -5.02 0.66 3.00
C GLN A 31 -3.59 0.85 2.51
N LEU A 32 -2.87 -0.26 2.29
CA LEU A 32 -1.54 -0.27 1.69
C LEU A 32 -1.67 -0.46 0.16
N ILE A 33 -1.09 0.45 -0.62
CA ILE A 33 -1.07 0.40 -2.10
C ILE A 33 0.35 0.05 -2.53
N PHE A 34 0.51 -1.03 -3.29
CA PHE A 34 1.80 -1.49 -3.83
C PHE A 34 1.81 -1.29 -5.35
N PRO A 35 2.43 -0.22 -5.88
CA PRO A 35 2.29 0.19 -7.28
C PRO A 35 3.23 -0.55 -8.25
N LEU A 36 3.91 -1.62 -7.82
CA LEU A 36 4.98 -2.30 -8.58
C LEU A 36 4.83 -3.84 -8.43
N PRO A 37 5.35 -4.70 -9.35
CA PRO A 37 6.58 -4.52 -10.13
C PRO A 37 6.56 -3.37 -11.11
N GLU A 38 5.50 -3.13 -11.90
CA GLU A 38 5.19 -1.81 -12.47
C GLU A 38 3.67 -1.60 -12.68
N VAL A 39 3.17 -0.40 -12.32
CA VAL A 39 1.91 0.15 -12.84
C VAL A 39 2.29 1.11 -13.96
N GLU A 40 1.87 0.81 -15.19
CA GLU A 40 2.16 1.57 -16.42
C GLU A 40 0.95 2.38 -16.90
N SER A 41 1.19 3.56 -17.48
CA SER A 41 0.24 4.25 -18.37
C SER A 41 0.96 5.20 -19.33
N TYR A 42 0.60 5.15 -20.61
CA TYR A 42 1.16 5.99 -21.68
C TYR A 42 0.09 6.90 -22.29
N GLU A 43 0.48 8.09 -22.76
CA GLU A 43 -0.37 9.07 -23.47
C GLU A 43 -0.03 9.04 -24.98
N LEU A 44 -1.00 9.23 -25.88
CA LEU A 44 -0.80 9.32 -27.35
C LEU A 44 -0.88 10.77 -27.84
#